data_AF-A0AA92NU22-F1
#
_entry.id   AF-A0AA92NU22-F1
#
_cell.length_a   1.000
_cell.length_b   1.000
_cell.length_c   1.000
_cell.angle_alpha   90.00
_cell.angle_beta   90.00
_cell.angle_gamma   90.00
#
_symmetry.space_group_name_H-M   'P 1'
#
loop_
_entity.id
_entity.type
_entity.pdbx_description
1 polymer ?
#
loop_
_entity_poly.entity_id
_entity_poly.type
_entity_poly.pdbx_seq_one_letter_code
_entity_poly.pdbx_strand_id
1 'polypeptide(L)'
;MEQQQHQQQWQVNVPENERVMSVKEWMITFLIMMVPVVNLVMYFVWAFGSEGNLNRKNWAKANLLIIGVCIGLYLSVFFLILILAFIGAAVEQ
;
A
#
# COMPACT_ATOMS: atom_id res chain seq x y z
N MET A 1 28.82 -19.33 -34.19
CA MET A 1 28.84 -19.78 -32.77
C MET A 1 28.85 -18.60 -31.81
N GLU A 2 29.60 -17.53 -32.07
CA GLU A 2 29.58 -16.29 -31.26
C GLU A 2 28.22 -15.54 -31.28
N GLN A 3 27.49 -15.57 -32.40
CA GLN A 3 26.15 -14.95 -32.48
C GLN A 3 25.09 -15.65 -31.58
N GLN A 4 25.25 -16.93 -31.26
CA GLN A 4 24.37 -17.64 -30.33
C GLN A 4 24.67 -17.27 -28.87
N GLN A 5 25.93 -16.93 -28.55
CA GLN A 5 26.32 -16.50 -27.20
C GLN A 5 25.79 -15.10 -26.86
N HIS A 6 25.72 -14.18 -27.83
CA HIS A 6 25.11 -12.86 -27.60
C HIS A 6 23.59 -12.89 -27.44
N GLN A 7 22.89 -13.90 -27.97
CA GLN A 7 21.43 -14.02 -27.74
C GLN A 7 21.08 -14.60 -26.38
N GLN A 8 21.95 -15.42 -25.77
CA GLN A 8 21.76 -15.91 -24.40
C GLN A 8 22.01 -14.80 -23.35
N GLN A 9 22.87 -13.83 -23.67
CA GLN A 9 23.24 -12.73 -22.79
C GLN A 9 22.10 -11.73 -22.52
N TRP A 10 21.01 -11.75 -23.31
CA TRP A 10 19.81 -10.92 -23.12
C TRP A 10 18.63 -11.62 -22.43
N GLN A 11 18.80 -12.85 -21.92
CA GLN A 11 17.81 -13.40 -21.00
C GLN A 11 18.01 -12.80 -19.60
N VAL A 12 17.37 -11.66 -19.34
CA VAL A 12 17.30 -11.08 -18.00
C VAL A 12 16.58 -12.08 -17.10
N ASN A 13 17.33 -12.78 -16.25
CA ASN A 13 16.76 -13.63 -15.21
C ASN A 13 16.17 -12.73 -14.12
N VAL A 14 14.88 -12.40 -14.24
CA VAL A 14 14.16 -11.61 -13.25
C VAL A 14 13.89 -12.48 -12.02
N PRO A 15 14.27 -12.04 -10.81
CA PRO A 15 13.94 -12.74 -9.57
C PRO A 15 12.44 -13.05 -9.47
N GLU A 16 12.07 -14.19 -8.90
CA GLU A 16 10.67 -14.64 -8.80
C GLU A 16 9.77 -13.57 -8.15
N ASN A 17 10.26 -13.01 -7.03
CA ASN A 17 9.57 -11.98 -6.26
C ASN A 17 9.45 -10.65 -7.00
N GLU A 18 10.16 -10.44 -8.11
CA GLU A 18 10.09 -9.23 -8.93
C GLU A 18 9.25 -9.43 -10.19
N ARG A 19 8.81 -10.66 -10.49
CA ARG A 19 7.94 -10.92 -11.64
C ARG A 19 6.65 -10.10 -11.54
N VAL A 20 6.15 -9.64 -12.68
CA VAL A 20 4.88 -8.92 -12.73
C VAL A 20 3.76 -9.87 -12.31
N MET A 21 2.93 -9.44 -11.37
CA MET A 21 1.78 -10.23 -10.94
C MET A 21 0.75 -10.32 -12.06
N SER A 22 0.27 -11.54 -12.30
CA SER A 22 -0.81 -11.82 -13.22
C SER A 22 -2.16 -11.26 -12.73
N VAL A 23 -3.12 -11.14 -13.65
CA VAL A 23 -4.50 -10.71 -13.33
C VAL A 23 -5.12 -11.60 -12.26
N LYS A 24 -4.91 -12.92 -12.32
CA LYS A 24 -5.44 -13.87 -11.33
C LYS A 24 -4.95 -13.56 -9.91
N GLU A 25 -3.69 -13.20 -9.76
CA GLU A 25 -3.12 -12.88 -8.43
C GLU A 25 -3.66 -11.55 -7.89
N TRP A 26 -3.88 -10.57 -8.77
CA TRP A 26 -4.59 -9.34 -8.41
C TRP A 26 -6.04 -9.59 -8.01
N MET A 27 -6.75 -10.48 -8.72
CA MET A 27 -8.11 -10.87 -8.37
C MET A 27 -8.18 -11.47 -6.96
N ILE A 28 -7.26 -12.37 -6.60
CA ILE A 28 -7.19 -12.92 -5.24
C ILE A 28 -6.91 -11.81 -4.21
N THR A 29 -6.02 -10.87 -4.53
CA THR A 29 -5.73 -9.72 -3.66
C THR A 29 -6.99 -8.91 -3.40
N PHE A 30 -7.77 -8.59 -4.43
CA PHE A 30 -9.03 -7.85 -4.28
C PHE A 30 -10.11 -8.64 -3.56
N LEU A 31 -10.20 -9.95 -3.74
CA LEU A 31 -11.14 -10.80 -2.99
C LEU A 31 -10.84 -10.77 -1.48
N ILE A 32 -9.56 -10.82 -1.10
CA ILE A 32 -9.15 -10.68 0.31
C ILE A 32 -9.53 -9.30 0.86
N MET A 33 -9.38 -8.25 0.05
CA MET A 33 -9.73 -6.89 0.46
C MET A 33 -11.23 -6.69 0.75
N MET A 34 -12.10 -7.53 0.18
CA MET A 34 -13.56 -7.41 0.43
C MET A 34 -13.93 -7.67 1.89
N VAL A 35 -13.07 -8.36 2.66
CA VAL A 35 -13.28 -8.59 4.09
C VAL A 35 -12.58 -7.47 4.89
N PRO A 36 -13.33 -6.53 5.52
CA PRO A 36 -12.75 -5.28 6.03
C PRO A 36 -11.65 -5.46 7.08
N VAL A 37 -11.84 -6.37 8.03
CA VAL A 37 -10.87 -6.62 9.12
C VAL A 37 -9.62 -7.30 8.58
N VAL A 38 -9.78 -8.27 7.69
CA VAL A 38 -8.67 -9.00 7.08
C VAL A 38 -7.87 -8.06 6.18
N ASN A 39 -8.51 -7.17 5.44
CA ASN A 39 -7.85 -6.21 4.57
C ASN A 39 -6.79 -5.38 5.33
N LEU A 40 -7.16 -4.84 6.49
CA LEU A 40 -6.24 -4.05 7.30
C LEU A 40 -5.02 -4.87 7.74
N VAL A 41 -5.23 -6.08 8.26
CA VAL A 41 -4.15 -6.99 8.69
C VAL A 41 -3.26 -7.36 7.50
N MET A 42 -3.86 -7.67 6.34
CA MET A 42 -3.14 -8.10 5.16
C MET A 42 -2.26 -7.00 4.56
N TYR A 43 -2.64 -5.72 4.70
CA TYR A 43 -1.73 -4.62 4.36
C TYR A 43 -0.43 -4.67 5.16
N PHE A 44 -0.49 -4.92 6.47
CA PHE A 44 0.73 -5.07 7.30
C PHE A 44 1.52 -6.33 6.93
N VAL A 45 0.84 -7.46 6.75
CA VAL A 45 1.48 -8.73 6.38
C VAL A 45 2.23 -8.59 5.06
N TRP A 46 1.62 -7.98 4.04
CA TRP A 46 2.27 -7.79 2.75
C TRP A 46 3.32 -6.68 2.75
N ALA A 47 3.10 -5.58 3.48
CA ALA A 47 4.04 -4.46 3.51
C ALA A 47 5.35 -4.79 4.23
N PHE A 48 5.27 -5.56 5.32
CA PHE A 48 6.39 -5.84 6.22
C PHE A 48 6.89 -7.30 6.19
N GLY A 49 6.16 -8.21 5.54
CA GLY A 49 6.59 -9.59 5.36
C GLY A 49 7.91 -9.71 4.59
N SER A 50 8.71 -10.73 4.93
CA SER A 50 9.96 -11.07 4.23
C SER A 50 9.72 -11.76 2.89
N GLU A 51 8.53 -12.35 2.70
CA GLU A 51 8.18 -13.15 1.53
C GLU A 51 7.12 -12.48 0.65
N GLY A 52 7.06 -12.91 -0.60
CA GLY A 52 6.04 -12.50 -1.57
C GLY A 52 6.54 -11.51 -2.62
N ASN A 53 5.62 -11.14 -3.51
CA ASN A 53 5.93 -10.35 -4.68
C ASN A 53 6.08 -8.85 -4.35
N LEU A 54 7.12 -8.22 -4.90
CA LEU A 54 7.47 -6.82 -4.66
C LEU A 54 6.38 -5.86 -5.12
N ASN A 55 5.63 -6.18 -6.19
CA ASN A 55 4.51 -5.36 -6.67
C ASN A 55 3.43 -5.24 -5.57
N ARG A 56 3.02 -6.36 -4.96
CA ARG A 56 2.02 -6.36 -3.88
C ARG A 56 2.55 -5.69 -2.61
N LYS A 57 3.82 -5.91 -2.27
CA LYS A 57 4.45 -5.28 -1.11
C LYS A 57 4.48 -3.77 -1.22
N ASN A 58 4.86 -3.24 -2.38
CA ASN A 58 4.88 -1.80 -2.63
C ASN A 58 3.47 -1.21 -2.68
N TRP A 59 2.53 -1.91 -3.29
CA TRP A 59 1.12 -1.51 -3.28
C TRP A 59 0.55 -1.46 -1.85
N ALA A 60 0.85 -2.45 -1.00
CA ALA A 60 0.40 -2.48 0.39
C ALA A 60 1.01 -1.32 1.21
N LYS A 61 2.31 -1.03 1.05
CA LYS A 61 2.96 0.13 1.67
C LYS A 61 2.32 1.45 1.24
N ALA A 62 2.01 1.61 -0.04
CA ALA A 62 1.35 2.81 -0.55
C ALA A 62 -0.04 3.00 0.08
N ASN A 63 -0.84 1.93 0.21
CA ASN A 63 -2.13 1.99 0.88
C ASN A 63 -2.00 2.39 2.35
N LEU A 64 -1.03 1.82 3.08
CA LEU A 64 -0.77 2.20 4.48
C LEU A 64 -0.39 3.67 4.62
N LEU A 65 0.42 4.21 3.70
CA LEU A 65 0.75 5.64 3.68
C LEU A 65 -0.48 6.50 3.42
N ILE A 66 -1.32 6.14 2.44
CA ILE A 66 -2.57 6.85 2.15
C ILE A 66 -3.47 6.85 3.40
N ILE A 67 -3.66 5.70 4.04
CA ILE A 67 -4.43 5.59 5.28
C ILE A 67 -3.85 6.51 6.37
N GLY A 68 -2.53 6.50 6.56
CA GLY A 68 -1.86 7.37 7.52
C GLY A 68 -2.07 8.86 7.25
N VAL A 69 -1.98 9.27 5.98
CA VAL A 69 -2.26 10.66 5.57
C VAL A 69 -3.72 11.02 5.81
N CYS A 70 -4.66 10.15 5.43
CA CYS A 70 -6.09 10.36 5.67
C CYS A 70 -6.41 10.52 7.16
N ILE A 71 -5.80 9.70 8.03
CA ILE A 71 -5.93 9.83 9.48
C ILE A 71 -5.37 11.17 9.96
N GLY A 72 -4.17 11.56 9.50
CA GLY A 72 -3.56 12.84 9.86
C GLY A 72 -4.41 14.05 9.47
N LEU A 73 -4.98 14.04 8.26
CA LEU A 73 -5.89 15.09 7.79
C LEU A 73 -7.21 15.11 8.56
N TYR A 74 -7.77 13.94 8.85
CA TYR A 74 -9.00 13.84 9.64
C TYR A 74 -8.81 14.44 11.04
N LEU A 75 -7.71 14.07 11.71
CA LEU A 75 -7.38 14.60 13.03
C LEU A 75 -7.10 16.10 12.98
N SER A 76 -6.40 16.60 11.97
CA SER A 76 -6.10 18.04 11.88
C SER A 76 -7.36 18.89 11.74
N VAL A 77 -8.30 18.48 10.88
CA VAL A 77 -9.60 19.16 10.72
C VAL A 77 -10.45 19.04 11.99
N PHE A 78 -10.46 17.87 12.62
CA PHE A 78 -11.17 17.65 13.89
C PHE A 78 -10.69 18.62 14.98
N PHE A 79 -9.37 18.73 15.18
CA PHE A 79 -8.81 19.66 16.17
C PHE A 79 -9.03 21.13 15.81
N LEU A 80 -8.97 21.49 14.52
CA LEU A 80 -9.29 22.83 14.06
C LEU A 80 -10.72 23.24 14.47
N ILE A 81 -11.69 22.37 14.22
CA ILE A 81 -13.10 22.62 14.59
C ILE A 81 -13.26 22.74 16.11
N LEU A 82 -12.61 21.86 16.88
CA LEU A 82 -12.65 21.94 18.35
C LEU A 82 -12.09 23.25 18.89
N ILE A 83 -10.96 23.72 18.33
CA ILE A 83 -10.35 25.00 18.74
C ILE A 83 -11.28 26.17 18.41
N LEU A 84 -11.85 26.20 17.19
CA LEU A 84 -12.77 27.26 16.80
C LEU A 84 -14.04 27.29 17.67
N ALA A 85 -14.60 26.11 17.98
CA ALA A 85 -15.75 26.01 18.87
C ALA A 85 -15.42 26.49 20.30
N PHE A 86 -14.23 26.15 20.81
CA PHE A 86 -13.77 26.61 22.12
C PHE A 86 -13.60 28.13 22.17
N ILE A 87 -13.00 28.73 21.13
CA ILE A 87 -12.86 30.19 21.02
C ILE A 87 -14.24 30.85 20.96
N GLY A 88 -15.17 30.33 20.16
CA GLY A 88 -16.54 30.87 20.08
C GLY A 88 -17.24 30.88 21.44
N ALA A 89 -17.18 29.76 22.17
CA ALA A 89 -17.77 29.67 23.50
C ALA A 89 -17.11 30.59 24.54
N ALA A 90 -15.80 30.88 24.40
CA ALA A 90 -15.09 31.79 25.29
C ALA A 90 -15.38 33.27 25.02
N VAL A 91 -15.77 33.64 23.79
CA VAL A 91 -16.16 35.01 23.44
C VAL A 91 -17.58 35.35 23.92
N GLU A 92 -18.44 34.34 24.07
CA GLU A 92 -19.82 34.50 24.55
C GLU A 92 -19.95 34.62 26.08
N GLN A 93 -18.85 34.54 26.84
CA GLN A 93 -18.80 34.75 28.30
C GLN A 93 -18.27 36.14 28.66
#